data_AF-B9K344-F1
#
_entry.id   AF-B9K344-F1
#
_cell.length_a   1.000
_cell.length_b   1.000
_cell.length_c   1.000
_cell.angle_alpha   90.00
_cell.angle_beta   90.00
_cell.angle_gamma   90.00
#
_symmetry.space_group_name_H-M   'P 1'
#
loop_
_entity.id
_entity.type
_entity.pdbx_description
1 polymer ?
#
loop_
_entity_poly.entity_id
_entity_poly.type
_entity_poly.pdbx_seq_one_letter_code
_entity_poly.pdbx_strand_id
1 'polypeptide(L)'
;MVEYGGGTPFCNALPERLRSIVDMMTPQLLAETWPLRFVALLSMLEDMAGEAGEVDRPLVVNKWVAIVSGLLENLPRDMDSSECLALMRHSAIETFRKRATLQSPDVSQQDELLRSTYPQWSVVEDLLDEYEAWAAHQLRTTRH
;
A
#
# COMPACT_ATOMS: atom_id res chain seq x y z
N MET A 1 -8.46 1.52 -25.97
CA MET A 1 -9.77 1.95 -25.46
C MET A 1 -10.09 1.01 -24.30
N VAL A 2 -9.95 1.47 -23.05
CA VAL A 2 -10.19 0.63 -21.87
C VAL A 2 -11.51 1.10 -21.26
N GLU A 3 -12.46 0.19 -21.17
CA GLU A 3 -13.79 0.42 -20.61
C GLU A 3 -13.69 0.73 -19.10
N TYR A 4 -14.23 1.89 -18.69
CA TYR A 4 -14.42 2.22 -17.29
C TYR A 4 -15.78 1.71 -16.85
N GLY A 5 -15.79 0.66 -16.03
CA GLY A 5 -16.97 0.29 -15.23
C GLY A 5 -17.36 1.44 -14.32
N GLY A 6 -18.65 1.78 -14.31
CA GLY A 6 -19.25 2.92 -13.60
C GLY A 6 -19.27 2.78 -12.08
N GLY A 7 -18.11 2.61 -11.45
CA GLY A 7 -17.89 2.79 -10.02
C GLY A 7 -17.27 4.15 -9.74
N THR A 8 -17.57 4.74 -8.58
CA THR A 8 -16.83 5.90 -8.10
C THR A 8 -15.37 5.50 -7.88
N PRO A 9 -14.37 6.29 -8.33
CA PRO A 9 -12.96 6.05 -8.02
C PRO A 9 -12.74 5.82 -6.53
N PHE A 10 -11.85 4.89 -6.15
CA PHE A 10 -11.61 4.54 -4.74
C PHE A 10 -11.23 5.79 -3.92
N CYS A 11 -10.42 6.70 -4.47
CA CYS A 11 -10.09 7.98 -3.84
C CYS A 11 -11.31 8.80 -3.40
N ASN A 12 -12.39 8.79 -4.18
CA ASN A 12 -13.59 9.56 -3.86
C ASN A 12 -14.39 8.94 -2.70
N ALA A 13 -14.18 7.66 -2.42
CA ALA A 13 -14.77 6.96 -1.27
C ALA A 13 -13.93 7.12 0.01
N LEU A 14 -12.71 7.68 -0.08
CA LEU A 14 -11.87 7.89 1.09
C LEU A 14 -12.42 9.02 1.99
N PRO A 15 -12.26 8.91 3.32
CA PRO A 15 -12.47 10.02 4.24
C PRO A 15 -11.69 11.26 3.80
N GLU A 16 -12.27 12.44 3.99
CA GLU A 16 -11.69 13.72 3.52
C GLU A 16 -10.23 13.90 3.94
N ARG A 17 -9.89 13.57 5.19
CA ARG A 17 -8.50 13.66 5.67
C ARG A 17 -7.52 12.82 4.83
N LEU A 18 -7.88 11.58 4.46
CA LEU A 18 -7.00 10.71 3.67
C LEU A 18 -6.95 11.16 2.21
N ARG A 19 -8.10 11.58 1.66
CA ARG A 19 -8.16 12.15 0.32
C ARG A 19 -7.27 13.40 0.19
N SER A 20 -7.29 14.31 1.17
CA SER A 20 -6.40 15.49 1.17
C SER A 20 -4.91 15.12 1.18
N ILE A 21 -4.51 14.02 1.85
CA ILE A 21 -3.14 13.52 1.81
C ILE A 21 -2.79 13.03 0.40
N VAL A 22 -3.68 12.23 -0.20
CA VAL A 22 -3.52 11.74 -1.58
C VAL A 22 -3.41 12.90 -2.56
N ASP A 23 -4.30 13.89 -2.47
CA ASP A 23 -4.33 15.06 -3.36
C ASP A 23 -3.03 15.88 -3.26
N MET A 24 -2.49 16.03 -2.04
CA MET A 24 -1.25 16.76 -1.79
C MET A 24 0.00 16.01 -2.28
N MET A 25 0.05 14.68 -2.09
CA MET A 25 1.22 13.87 -2.43
C MET A 25 1.27 13.49 -3.91
N THR A 26 0.12 13.31 -4.56
CA THR A 26 0.01 12.91 -5.97
C THR A 26 0.92 13.74 -6.89
N PRO A 27 0.85 15.09 -6.92
CA PRO A 27 1.69 15.87 -7.83
C PRO A 27 3.19 15.75 -7.52
N GLN A 28 3.56 15.58 -6.25
CA GLN A 28 4.96 15.41 -5.84
C GLN A 28 5.49 14.07 -6.36
N LEU A 29 4.73 13.00 -6.15
CA LEU A 29 5.13 11.65 -6.56
C LEU A 29 5.04 11.44 -8.07
N LEU A 30 4.17 12.16 -8.78
CA LEU A 30 4.02 12.03 -10.23
C LEU A 30 5.34 12.35 -10.96
N ALA A 31 6.11 13.32 -10.46
CA ALA A 31 7.40 13.72 -11.02
C ALA A 31 8.52 12.69 -10.78
N GLU A 32 8.32 11.76 -9.86
CA GLU A 32 9.35 10.84 -9.38
C GLU A 32 9.33 9.47 -10.06
N THR A 33 10.43 8.75 -9.94
CA THR A 33 10.56 7.34 -10.36
C THR A 33 9.96 6.38 -9.32
N TRP A 34 9.68 5.14 -9.71
CA TRP A 34 9.14 4.13 -8.79
C TRP A 34 10.00 3.87 -7.56
N PRO A 35 11.33 3.73 -7.65
CA PRO A 35 12.19 3.62 -6.47
C PRO A 35 12.01 4.78 -5.48
N LEU A 36 11.95 6.03 -5.97
CA LEU A 36 11.77 7.20 -5.11
C LEU A 36 10.37 7.27 -4.51
N ARG A 37 9.34 6.96 -5.31
CA ARG A 37 7.96 6.85 -4.82
C ARG A 37 7.84 5.81 -3.72
N PHE A 38 8.47 4.66 -3.91
CA PHE A 38 8.45 3.55 -2.97
C PHE A 38 9.09 3.96 -1.65
N VAL A 39 10.32 4.47 -1.69
CA VAL A 39 11.02 4.95 -0.48
C VAL A 39 10.20 6.00 0.25
N ALA A 40 9.63 6.99 -0.44
CA ALA A 40 8.79 7.99 0.19
C ALA A 40 7.56 7.40 0.89
N LEU A 41 6.93 6.38 0.30
CA LEU A 41 5.79 5.69 0.90
C LEU A 41 6.18 4.78 2.06
N LEU A 42 7.38 4.18 2.03
CA LEU A 42 7.89 3.42 3.17
C LEU A 42 8.23 4.33 4.35
N SER A 43 8.92 5.45 4.09
CA SER A 43 9.22 6.44 5.13
C SER A 43 7.94 7.00 5.75
N MET A 44 6.90 7.25 4.95
CA MET A 44 5.59 7.66 5.49
C MET A 44 5.01 6.61 6.45
N LEU A 45 5.13 5.31 6.15
CA LEU A 45 4.66 4.26 7.05
C LEU A 45 5.45 4.25 8.35
N GLU A 46 6.79 4.33 8.26
CA GLU A 46 7.68 4.38 9.43
C GLU A 46 7.38 5.58 10.33
N ASP A 47 7.22 6.77 9.75
CA ASP A 47 6.87 7.98 10.50
C ASP A 47 5.52 7.82 11.21
N MET A 48 4.50 7.33 10.50
CA MET A 48 3.17 7.08 11.08
C MET A 48 3.23 6.02 12.19
N ALA A 49 4.07 5.00 12.05
CA ALA A 49 4.22 3.93 13.04
C ALA A 49 5.04 4.39 14.26
N GLY A 50 6.04 5.24 14.06
CA GLY A 50 6.86 5.81 15.14
C GLY A 50 6.09 6.79 16.03
N GLU A 51 5.09 7.47 15.48
CA GLU A 51 4.18 8.34 16.24
C GLU A 51 3.05 7.58 16.96
N ALA A 52 2.78 6.33 16.57
CA ALA A 52 1.69 5.55 17.11
C ALA A 52 2.10 4.69 18.31
N GLY A 53 1.23 4.58 19.30
CA GLY A 53 1.36 3.56 20.33
C GLY A 53 1.20 2.14 19.74
N GLU A 54 1.77 1.12 20.38
CA GLU A 54 1.74 -0.27 19.88
C GLU A 54 0.33 -0.77 19.56
N VAL A 55 -0.66 -0.38 20.37
CA VAL A 55 -2.08 -0.77 20.20
C VAL A 55 -2.70 -0.19 18.93
N ASP A 56 -2.19 0.94 18.44
CA ASP A 56 -2.73 1.68 17.29
C ASP A 56 -2.01 1.32 15.97
N ARG A 57 -0.93 0.54 16.01
CA ARG A 57 -0.15 0.16 14.81
C ARG A 57 -0.98 -0.53 13.72
N PRO A 58 -1.94 -1.43 14.02
CA PRO A 58 -2.81 -1.99 12.99
C PRO A 58 -3.64 -0.91 12.26
N LEU A 59 -4.05 0.16 12.94
CA LEU A 59 -4.78 1.27 12.33
C LEU A 59 -3.86 2.14 11.45
N VAL A 60 -2.57 2.23 11.79
CA VAL A 60 -1.56 2.91 10.96
C VAL A 60 -1.42 2.20 9.61
N VAL A 61 -1.23 0.88 9.62
CA VAL A 61 -1.09 0.08 8.40
C VAL A 61 -2.32 0.23 7.51
N ASN A 62 -3.52 0.16 8.08
CA ASN A 62 -4.76 0.32 7.32
C ASN A 62 -4.87 1.72 6.67
N LYS A 63 -4.53 2.78 7.41
CA LYS A 63 -4.49 4.15 6.85
C LYS A 63 -3.46 4.27 5.73
N TRP A 64 -2.28 3.70 5.91
CA TRP A 64 -1.23 3.69 4.91
C TRP A 64 -1.67 2.97 3.64
N VAL A 65 -2.24 1.76 3.75
CA VAL A 65 -2.80 1.01 2.62
C VAL A 65 -3.86 1.81 1.88
N ALA A 66 -4.74 2.52 2.59
CA ALA A 66 -5.75 3.37 1.98
C ALA A 66 -5.12 4.54 1.19
N ILE A 67 -4.09 5.20 1.75
CA ILE A 67 -3.36 6.29 1.06
C ILE A 67 -2.64 5.73 -0.18
N VAL A 68 -1.88 4.65 -0.05
CA VAL A 68 -1.17 4.01 -1.17
C VAL A 68 -2.14 3.62 -2.27
N SER A 69 -3.29 3.04 -1.92
CA SER A 69 -4.30 2.64 -2.90
C SER A 69 -4.87 3.84 -3.66
N GLY A 70 -5.13 4.95 -2.97
CA GLY A 70 -5.56 6.18 -3.61
C GLY A 70 -4.48 6.78 -4.52
N LEU A 71 -3.22 6.76 -4.09
CA LEU A 71 -2.10 7.21 -4.93
C LEU A 71 -1.96 6.33 -6.18
N LEU A 72 -2.07 5.01 -6.06
CA LEU A 72 -1.99 4.08 -7.19
C LEU A 72 -3.10 4.25 -8.24
N GLU A 73 -4.25 4.85 -7.88
CA GLU A 73 -5.25 5.25 -8.87
C GLU A 73 -4.80 6.43 -9.74
N ASN A 74 -4.00 7.32 -9.17
CA ASN A 74 -3.60 8.58 -9.80
C ASN A 74 -2.18 8.56 -10.37
N LEU A 75 -1.34 7.61 -9.96
CA LEU A 75 0.04 7.46 -10.43
C LEU A 75 0.14 6.46 -11.60
N PRO A 76 1.08 6.69 -12.54
CA PRO A 76 1.33 5.74 -13.62
C PRO A 76 1.95 4.46 -13.05
N ARG A 77 1.26 3.34 -13.23
CA ARG A 77 1.70 1.99 -12.82
C ARG A 77 2.74 1.45 -13.79
N ASP A 78 3.74 0.80 -13.24
CA ASP A 78 4.80 0.13 -13.98
C ASP A 78 4.83 -1.34 -13.53
N MET A 79 4.40 -2.25 -14.41
CA MET A 79 4.31 -3.67 -14.08
C MET A 79 5.66 -4.37 -14.13
N ASP A 80 6.72 -3.70 -14.59
CA ASP A 80 8.09 -4.22 -14.59
C ASP A 80 8.87 -3.78 -13.33
N SER A 81 8.33 -2.81 -12.57
CA SER A 81 8.91 -2.36 -11.30
C SER A 81 8.48 -3.25 -10.13
N SER A 82 9.46 -3.80 -9.42
CA SER A 82 9.26 -4.58 -8.19
C SER A 82 8.55 -3.78 -7.10
N GLU A 83 8.82 -2.48 -7.02
CA GLU A 83 8.25 -1.56 -6.04
C GLU A 83 6.77 -1.30 -6.32
N CYS A 84 6.43 -1.04 -7.59
CA CYS A 84 5.05 -0.86 -8.00
C CYS A 84 4.22 -2.12 -7.75
N LEU A 85 4.76 -3.29 -8.11
CA LEU A 85 4.11 -4.59 -7.88
C LEU A 85 3.88 -4.84 -6.38
N ALA A 86 4.85 -4.52 -5.53
CA ALA A 86 4.72 -4.65 -4.09
C ALA A 86 3.58 -3.79 -3.54
N LEU A 87 3.56 -2.49 -3.85
CA LEU A 87 2.49 -1.59 -3.39
C LEU A 87 1.11 -2.00 -3.93
N MET A 88 1.04 -2.47 -5.17
CA MET A 88 -0.21 -2.98 -5.75
C MET A 88 -0.72 -4.25 -5.04
N ARG A 89 0.18 -5.12 -4.58
CA ARG A 89 -0.16 -6.34 -3.83
C ARG A 89 -0.83 -6.03 -2.50
N HIS A 90 -0.41 -4.96 -1.84
CA HIS A 90 -0.98 -4.52 -0.56
C HIS A 90 -2.13 -3.51 -0.71
N SER A 91 -2.54 -3.18 -1.94
CA SER A 91 -3.63 -2.24 -2.19
C SER A 91 -5.01 -2.80 -1.78
N ALA A 92 -5.88 -1.92 -1.28
CA ALA A 92 -7.29 -2.23 -1.06
C ALA A 92 -8.07 -2.49 -2.37
N ILE A 93 -7.52 -2.07 -3.53
CA ILE A 93 -8.17 -2.22 -4.83
C ILE A 93 -7.90 -3.62 -5.38
N GLU A 94 -8.94 -4.46 -5.39
CA GLU A 94 -8.86 -5.87 -5.80
C GLU A 94 -8.21 -6.08 -7.18
N THR A 95 -8.53 -5.22 -8.15
CA THR A 95 -7.96 -5.31 -9.50
C THR A 95 -6.44 -5.11 -9.49
N PHE A 96 -5.91 -4.29 -8.59
CA PHE A 96 -4.46 -4.08 -8.47
C PHE A 96 -3.79 -5.31 -7.87
N ARG A 97 -4.36 -5.88 -6.80
CA ARG A 97 -3.87 -7.12 -6.20
C ARG A 97 -3.80 -8.24 -7.22
N LYS A 98 -4.89 -8.48 -7.95
CA LYS A 98 -4.94 -9.51 -9.00
C LYS A 98 -3.86 -9.32 -10.08
N ARG A 99 -3.66 -8.08 -10.53
CA ARG A 99 -2.64 -7.78 -11.55
C ARG A 99 -1.22 -7.98 -11.02
N ALA A 100 -0.95 -7.57 -9.78
CA ALA A 100 0.35 -7.78 -9.16
C ALA A 100 0.68 -9.28 -9.04
N THR A 101 -0.27 -10.10 -8.57
CA THR A 101 -0.10 -11.55 -8.48
C THR A 101 0.15 -12.21 -9.83
N LEU A 102 -0.51 -11.74 -10.89
CA LEU A 102 -0.30 -12.30 -12.25
C LEU A 102 1.08 -11.98 -12.81
N GLN A 103 1.63 -10.80 -12.49
CA GLN A 103 2.95 -10.38 -12.99
C GLN A 103 4.11 -10.84 -12.12
N SER A 104 3.86 -11.16 -10.85
CA SER A 104 4.86 -11.70 -9.93
C SER A 104 4.35 -13.00 -9.31
N PRO A 105 4.46 -14.13 -10.03
CA PRO A 105 4.07 -15.43 -9.51
C PRO A 105 5.02 -15.93 -8.42
N ASP A 106 6.28 -15.48 -8.43
CA ASP A 106 7.28 -15.76 -7.39
C ASP A 106 7.40 -14.56 -6.43
N VAL A 107 6.45 -14.51 -5.49
CA VAL A 107 6.39 -13.47 -4.46
C VAL A 107 7.66 -13.47 -3.60
N SER A 108 8.18 -14.64 -3.24
CA SER A 108 9.36 -14.78 -2.38
C SER A 108 10.60 -14.18 -3.03
N GLN A 109 10.81 -14.43 -4.32
CA GLN A 109 11.93 -13.84 -5.06
C GLN A 109 11.83 -12.31 -5.12
N GLN A 110 10.63 -11.77 -5.31
CA GLN A 110 10.43 -10.31 -5.28
C GLN A 110 10.72 -9.73 -3.91
N ASP A 111 10.25 -10.37 -2.83
CA ASP A 111 10.47 -9.88 -1.48
C ASP A 111 11.98 -9.95 -1.11
N GLU A 112 12.69 -10.98 -1.55
CA GLU A 112 14.16 -11.05 -1.43
C GLU A 112 14.87 -9.89 -2.15
N LEU A 113 14.45 -9.58 -3.38
CA LEU A 113 14.98 -8.43 -4.13
C LEU A 113 14.72 -7.13 -3.35
N LEU A 114 13.50 -6.95 -2.83
CA LEU A 114 13.14 -5.76 -2.06
C LEU A 114 13.96 -5.66 -0.77
N ARG A 115 14.11 -6.74 0.01
CA ARG A 115 14.97 -6.73 1.22
C ARG A 115 16.42 -6.38 0.91
N SER A 116 16.94 -6.87 -0.22
CA SER A 116 18.32 -6.57 -0.62
C SER A 116 18.53 -5.12 -1.05
N THR A 117 17.49 -4.48 -1.57
CA THR A 117 17.54 -3.11 -2.12
C THR A 117 17.11 -2.05 -1.12
N TYR A 118 16.12 -2.39 -0.28
CA TYR A 118 15.43 -1.52 0.66
C TYR A 118 15.47 -2.18 2.05
N PRO A 119 16.49 -1.90 2.87
CA PRO A 119 16.60 -2.50 4.21
C PRO A 119 15.37 -2.27 5.10
N GLN A 120 14.70 -1.13 4.93
CA GLN A 120 13.44 -0.78 5.60
C GLN A 120 12.26 -1.69 5.24
N TRP A 121 12.35 -2.47 4.16
CA TRP A 121 11.27 -3.35 3.72
C TRP A 121 10.92 -4.40 4.79
N SER A 122 11.90 -4.89 5.55
CA SER A 122 11.63 -5.85 6.63
C SER A 122 10.70 -5.27 7.70
N VAL A 123 10.83 -3.97 8.00
CA VAL A 123 9.96 -3.29 8.97
C VAL A 123 8.52 -3.22 8.46
N VAL A 124 8.35 -3.03 7.15
CA VAL A 124 7.05 -2.99 6.49
C VAL A 124 6.40 -4.39 6.54
N GLU A 125 7.17 -5.44 6.27
CA GLU A 125 6.74 -6.83 6.38
C GLU A 125 6.26 -7.14 7.80
N ASP A 126 7.06 -6.79 8.82
CA ASP A 126 6.69 -6.99 10.23
C ASP A 126 5.37 -6.27 10.58
N LEU A 127 5.20 -5.01 10.15
CA LEU A 127 3.98 -4.24 10.39
C LEU A 127 2.76 -4.84 9.68
N LEU A 128 2.93 -5.33 8.45
CA LEU A 128 1.86 -6.00 7.70
C LEU A 128 1.45 -7.31 8.36
N ASP A 129 2.41 -8.11 8.82
CA ASP A 129 2.16 -9.37 9.53
C ASP A 129 1.43 -9.13 10.87
N GLU A 130 1.84 -8.11 11.63
CA GLU A 130 1.14 -7.68 12.86
C GLU A 130 -0.31 -7.29 12.57
N TYR A 131 -0.55 -6.55 11.48
CA TYR A 131 -1.90 -6.16 11.06
C TYR A 131 -2.76 -7.37 10.67
N GLU A 132 -2.22 -8.33 9.91
CA GLU A 132 -2.95 -9.54 9.52
C GLU A 132 -3.32 -10.39 10.73
N ALA A 133 -2.39 -10.57 11.67
CA ALA A 133 -2.66 -11.27 12.92
C ALA A 133 -3.76 -10.60 13.74
N TRP A 134 -3.70 -9.26 13.86
CA TRP A 134 -4.74 -8.48 14.53
C TRP A 134 -6.11 -8.63 13.84
N ALA A 135 -6.16 -8.52 12.51
CA ALA A 135 -7.40 -8.62 11.74
C ALA A 135 -8.04 -10.01 11.88
N ALA A 136 -7.22 -11.07 11.85
CA ALA A 136 -7.68 -12.44 12.07
C ALA A 136 -8.27 -12.64 13.48
N HIS A 137 -7.68 -12.00 14.50
CA HIS A 137 -8.21 -12.03 15.86
C HIS A 137 -9.58 -11.33 15.94
N GLN A 138 -9.73 -10.12 15.37
CA GLN A 138 -10.99 -9.37 15.40
C GLN A 138 -12.15 -10.12 14.71
N LEU A 139 -11.85 -10.80 13.60
CA LEU A 139 -12.85 -11.62 12.89
C LEU A 139 -13.33 -12.80 13.73
N ARG A 140 -12.49 -13.34 14.62
CA ARG A 140 -12.86 -14.43 15.54
C ARG A 140 -13.71 -13.92 16.69
N THR A 141 -13.39 -12.76 17.26
CA THR A 141 -14.15 -12.18 18.37
C THR A 141 -15.51 -11.63 17.97
N THR A 142 -15.68 -11.18 16.73
CA THR A 142 -16.97 -10.64 16.22
C THR A 142 -17.98 -11.74 15.85
N ARG A 143 -17.56 -13.01 15.80
CA ARG A 143 -18.41 -14.17 15.49
C ARG A 143 -19.01 -14.85 16.72
N HIS A 144 -18.84 -14.28 17.90
CA HIS A 144 -19.42 -14.73 19.18
C HIS A 144 -20.32 -13.65 19.78
#